data_AF-A0A2E3YCF8-F1
#
_entry.id   AF-A0A2E3YCF8-F1
#
_cell.length_a   1.000
_cell.length_b   1.000
_cell.length_c   1.000
_cell.angle_alpha   90.00
_cell.angle_beta   90.00
_cell.angle_gamma   90.00
#
_symmetry.space_group_name_H-M   'P 1'
#
loop_
_entity.id
_entity.type
_entity.pdbx_description
1 polymer ?
#
loop_
_entity_poly.entity_id
_entity_poly.type
_entity_poly.pdbx_seq_one_letter_code
_entity_poly.pdbx_strand_id
1 'polypeptide(L)'
;AVDPWMQVEDACATALSLSQQVRLHVDDGVDAQDLVPLLHRQREAVTELQTALGTLVALPHPGQTERRDQLGQQLRQLLALHDTSLDSLSSRGVRLAGRRRIR
;
A
#
# COMPACT_ATOMS: atom_id res chain seq x y z
N ALA A 1 25.70 -0.52 6.66
CA ALA A 1 24.65 -0.08 5.72
C ALA A 1 23.39 -0.85 6.05
N VAL A 2 22.22 -0.20 6.06
CA VAL A 2 20.94 -0.90 6.25
C VAL A 2 20.68 -1.77 5.02
N ASP A 3 20.22 -3.01 5.20
CA ASP A 3 19.85 -3.91 4.09
C ASP A 3 18.69 -3.29 3.29
N PRO A 4 18.88 -2.95 2.00
CA PRO A 4 17.81 -2.38 1.16
C PRO A 4 16.56 -3.25 1.10
N TRP A 5 16.72 -4.57 1.20
CA TRP A 5 15.57 -5.48 1.23
C TRP A 5 14.77 -5.35 2.52
N MET A 6 15.44 -5.25 3.66
CA MET A 6 14.78 -5.07 4.96
C MET A 6 13.96 -3.77 4.97
N GLN A 7 14.49 -2.69 4.38
CA GLN A 7 13.75 -1.43 4.26
C GLN A 7 12.47 -1.57 3.44
N VAL A 8 12.53 -2.28 2.31
CA VAL A 8 11.35 -2.50 1.47
C VAL A 8 10.33 -3.40 2.15
N GLU A 9 10.79 -4.46 2.83
CA GLU A 9 9.92 -5.37 3.57
C GLU A 9 9.19 -4.66 4.71
N ASP A 10 9.89 -3.84 5.50
CA ASP A 10 9.30 -3.05 6.59
C ASP A 10 8.31 -2.01 6.07
N ALA A 11 8.67 -1.29 5.00
CA ALA A 11 7.76 -0.34 4.36
C ALA A 11 6.52 -1.04 3.78
N CYS A 12 6.69 -2.24 3.20
CA CYS A 12 5.59 -3.02 2.65
C CYS A 12 4.66 -3.54 3.75
N ALA A 13 5.22 -4.03 4.86
CA ALA A 13 4.45 -4.50 6.01
C ALA A 13 3.63 -3.35 6.63
N THR A 14 4.23 -2.16 6.76
CA THR A 14 3.55 -0.96 7.28
C THR A 14 2.42 -0.50 6.35
N ALA A 15 2.69 -0.43 5.03
CA ALA A 15 1.68 -0.08 4.04
C ALA A 15 0.52 -1.08 4.02
N LEU A 16 0.80 -2.38 4.13
CA LEU A 16 -0.22 -3.43 4.22
C LEU A 16 -1.09 -3.29 5.47
N SER A 17 -0.46 -3.12 6.64
CA SER A 17 -1.16 -2.95 7.91
C SER A 17 -2.11 -1.75 7.88
N LEU A 18 -1.62 -0.59 7.42
CA LEU A 18 -2.45 0.61 7.28
C LEU A 18 -3.56 0.44 6.24
N SER A 19 -3.31 -0.28 5.14
CA SER A 19 -4.34 -0.54 4.13
C SER A 19 -5.44 -1.48 4.65
N GLN A 20 -5.09 -2.45 5.48
CA GLN A 20 -6.07 -3.30 6.17
C GLN A 20 -6.89 -2.50 7.18
N GLN A 21 -6.25 -1.61 7.95
CA GLN A 21 -6.96 -0.72 8.88
C GLN A 21 -7.93 0.20 8.14
N VAL A 22 -7.48 0.88 7.06
CA VAL A 22 -8.37 1.72 6.25
C VAL A 22 -9.58 0.94 5.77
N ARG A 23 -9.37 -0.28 5.26
CA ARG A 23 -10.47 -1.12 4.81
C ARG A 23 -11.47 -1.42 5.94
N LEU A 24 -10.99 -1.83 7.11
CA LEU A 24 -11.85 -2.10 8.26
C LEU A 24 -12.68 -0.87 8.63
N HIS A 25 -12.05 0.30 8.74
CA HIS A 25 -12.74 1.55 9.05
C HIS A 25 -13.78 1.94 7.98
N VAL A 26 -13.48 1.71 6.69
CA VAL A 26 -14.41 1.95 5.59
C VAL A 26 -15.60 0.97 5.66
N ASP A 27 -15.33 -0.31 5.92
CA ASP A 27 -16.35 -1.36 6.03
C ASP A 27 -17.26 -1.10 7.25
N ASP A 28 -16.70 -0.65 8.37
CA ASP A 28 -17.42 -0.28 9.59
C ASP A 28 -18.18 1.06 9.46
N GLY A 29 -17.92 1.83 8.41
CA GLY A 29 -18.58 3.12 8.18
C GLY A 29 -18.16 4.21 9.17
N VAL A 30 -16.90 4.18 9.61
CA VAL A 30 -16.34 5.16 10.54
C VAL A 30 -16.39 6.57 9.94
N ASP A 31 -16.59 7.56 10.82
CA ASP A 31 -16.68 8.97 10.45
C ASP A 31 -15.42 9.49 9.74
N ALA A 32 -15.62 10.49 8.90
CA ALA A 32 -14.54 11.11 8.12
C ALA A 32 -13.43 11.71 9.00
N GLN A 33 -13.75 12.15 10.23
CA GLN A 33 -12.77 12.72 11.15
C GLN A 33 -11.68 11.71 11.55
N ASP A 34 -12.04 10.43 11.63
CA ASP A 34 -11.10 9.35 11.97
C ASP A 34 -10.51 8.69 10.72
N LEU A 35 -11.30 8.60 9.63
CA LEU A 35 -10.86 7.96 8.39
C LEU A 35 -9.83 8.80 7.62
N VAL A 36 -10.00 10.14 7.56
CA VAL A 36 -9.12 11.01 6.76
C VAL A 36 -7.66 11.01 7.26
N PRO A 37 -7.37 11.14 8.58
CA PRO A 37 -6.01 11.01 9.09
C PRO A 37 -5.37 9.65 8.77
N LEU A 38 -6.16 8.58 8.82
CA LEU A 38 -5.68 7.23 8.51
C LEU A 38 -5.32 7.09 7.02
N LEU A 39 -6.14 7.65 6.12
CA LEU A 39 -5.85 7.72 4.68
C LEU A 39 -4.57 8.52 4.38
N HIS A 40 -4.32 9.60 5.12
CA HIS A 40 -3.06 10.36 5.00
C HIS A 40 -1.83 9.51 5.38
N ARG A 41 -1.90 8.80 6.51
CA ARG A 41 -0.82 7.88 6.94
C ARG A 41 -0.62 6.74 5.93
N GLN A 42 -1.70 6.16 5.41
CA GLN A 42 -1.62 5.12 4.38
C GLN A 42 -0.89 5.65 3.13
N ARG A 43 -1.22 6.87 2.67
CA ARG A 43 -0.56 7.50 1.52
C ARG A 43 0.94 7.70 1.78
N GLU A 44 1.31 8.16 2.97
CA GLU A 44 2.72 8.36 3.36
C GLU A 44 3.49 7.03 3.32
N ALA A 45 2.96 5.98 3.96
CA ALA A 45 3.57 4.65 3.95
C ALA A 45 3.72 4.06 2.53
N VAL A 46 2.72 4.24 1.66
CA VAL A 46 2.81 3.81 0.25
C VAL A 46 3.88 4.60 -0.52
N THR A 47 4.05 5.90 -0.22
CA THR A 47 5.07 6.75 -0.84
C THR A 47 6.48 6.33 -0.39
N GLU A 48 6.65 5.99 0.88
CA GLU A 48 7.89 5.44 1.42
C GLU A 48 8.23 4.09 0.77
N LEU A 49 7.24 3.20 0.65
CA LEU A 49 7.39 1.93 -0.06
C LEU A 49 7.82 2.12 -1.51
N GLN A 50 7.20 3.05 -2.25
CA GLN A 50 7.60 3.37 -3.62
C GLN A 50 9.05 3.85 -3.71
N THR A 51 9.48 4.68 -2.75
CA THR A 51 10.85 5.19 -2.68
C THR A 51 11.86 4.07 -2.39
N ALA A 52 11.53 3.20 -1.43
CA ALA A 52 12.35 2.04 -1.08
C ALA A 52 12.46 1.06 -2.25
N LEU A 53 11.35 0.76 -2.95
CA LEU A 53 11.33 -0.07 -4.16
C LEU A 53 12.18 0.52 -5.28
N GLY A 54 12.10 1.83 -5.52
CA GLY A 54 12.94 2.51 -6.50
C GLY A 54 14.43 2.36 -6.21
N THR A 55 14.80 2.44 -4.93
CA THR A 55 16.18 2.22 -4.47
C THR A 55 16.60 0.76 -4.65
N LEU A 56 15.73 -0.19 -4.34
CA LEU A 56 16.00 -1.63 -4.46
C LEU A 56 16.22 -2.04 -5.93
N VAL A 57 15.36 -1.58 -6.85
CA VAL A 57 15.43 -1.93 -8.28
C VAL A 57 16.63 -1.30 -8.98
N ALA A 58 17.19 -0.21 -8.45
CA ALA A 58 18.39 0.43 -9.00
C ALA A 58 19.66 -0.43 -8.87
N LEU A 59 19.62 -1.50 -8.06
CA LEU A 59 20.77 -2.37 -7.80
C LEU A 59 20.45 -3.83 -8.16
N PRO A 60 21.41 -4.58 -8.73
CA PRO A 60 21.25 -6.01 -8.96
C PRO A 60 21.37 -6.81 -7.65
N HIS A 61 20.40 -7.68 -7.37
CA HIS A 61 20.35 -8.52 -6.17
C HIS A 61 20.35 -10.01 -6.51
N PRO A 62 21.49 -10.61 -6.91
CA PRO A 62 21.56 -12.02 -7.24
C PRO A 62 21.24 -12.89 -6.02
N GLY A 63 20.52 -13.99 -6.23
CA GLY A 63 20.19 -14.96 -5.18
C GLY A 63 19.00 -14.61 -4.28
N GLN A 64 18.30 -13.49 -4.53
CA GLN A 64 17.16 -13.04 -3.71
C GLN A 64 15.78 -13.38 -4.32
N THR A 65 15.70 -14.47 -5.09
CA THR A 65 14.47 -14.84 -5.82
C THR A 65 13.28 -15.05 -4.89
N GLU A 66 13.48 -15.72 -3.75
CA GLU A 66 12.42 -15.98 -2.77
C GLU A 66 11.88 -14.69 -2.14
N ARG A 67 12.76 -13.81 -1.66
CA ARG A 67 12.38 -12.48 -1.12
C ARG A 67 11.64 -11.65 -2.16
N ARG A 68 12.11 -11.67 -3.42
CA ARG A 68 11.44 -10.97 -4.53
C ARG A 68 10.04 -11.50 -4.77
N ASP A 69 9.88 -12.82 -4.79
CA ASP A 69 8.60 -13.45 -5.06
C ASP A 69 7.60 -13.21 -3.91
N GLN A 70 8.08 -13.26 -2.65
CA GLN A 70 7.31 -12.90 -1.46
C GLN A 70 6.89 -11.43 -1.47
N LEU A 71 7.82 -10.51 -1.74
CA LEU A 71 7.53 -9.09 -1.90
C LEU A 71 6.50 -8.86 -3.03
N GLY A 72 6.64 -9.56 -4.15
CA GLY A 72 5.67 -9.51 -5.25
C GLY A 72 4.27 -9.97 -4.85
N GLN A 73 4.15 -10.98 -3.97
CA GLN A 73 2.85 -11.40 -3.41
C GLN A 73 2.27 -10.32 -2.49
N GLN A 74 3.08 -9.74 -1.61
CA GLN A 74 2.66 -8.67 -0.70
C GLN A 74 2.21 -7.41 -1.46
N LEU A 75 2.91 -7.02 -2.53
CA LEU A 75 2.51 -5.91 -3.38
C LEU A 75 1.19 -6.17 -4.11
N ARG A 76 0.98 -7.40 -4.61
CA ARG A 76 -0.32 -7.79 -5.19
C ARG A 76 -1.45 -7.72 -4.15
N GLN A 77 -1.20 -8.15 -2.93
CA GLN A 77 -2.16 -8.04 -1.84
C GLN A 77 -2.48 -6.58 -1.51
N LEU A 78 -1.48 -5.70 -1.49
CA LEU A 78 -1.66 -4.26 -1.27
C LEU A 78 -2.56 -3.64 -2.34
N LEU A 79 -2.34 -3.97 -3.61
CA LEU A 79 -3.17 -3.51 -4.73
C LEU A 79 -4.62 -4.02 -4.60
N ALA A 80 -4.80 -5.30 -4.27
CA ALA A 80 -6.13 -5.87 -4.08
C ALA A 80 -6.91 -5.20 -2.92
N LEU A 81 -6.22 -4.88 -1.81
CA LEU A 81 -6.80 -4.13 -0.69
C LEU A 81 -7.17 -2.70 -1.07
N HIS A 82 -6.36 -2.05 -1.90
CA HIS A 82 -6.66 -0.73 -2.40
C HIS A 82 -7.91 -0.73 -3.30
N ASP A 83 -7.97 -1.63 -4.28
CA ASP A 83 -9.10 -1.72 -5.21
C ASP A 83 -10.41 -2.00 -4.47
N THR A 84 -10.40 -2.94 -3.51
CA THR A 84 -11.59 -3.23 -2.68
C THR A 84 -12.01 -2.04 -1.82
N SER A 85 -11.05 -1.31 -1.22
CA SER A 85 -11.36 -0.12 -0.43
C SER A 85 -11.98 0.99 -1.28
N LEU A 86 -11.49 1.19 -2.52
CA LEU A 86 -12.07 2.17 -3.45
C LEU A 86 -13.48 1.78 -3.88
N ASP A 87 -13.72 0.49 -4.15
CA ASP A 87 -15.05 0.00 -4.51
C ASP A 87 -16.03 0.17 -3.35
N SER A 88 -15.62 -0.14 -2.11
CA SER A 88 -16.41 0.12 -0.89
C SER A 88 -16.74 1.62 -0.74
N LEU A 89 -15.76 2.51 -0.86
CA LEU A 89 -15.97 3.96 -0.79
C LEU A 89 -16.90 4.47 -1.91
N SER A 90 -16.73 3.97 -3.13
CA SER A 90 -17.58 4.32 -4.28
C SER A 90 -19.02 3.87 -4.07
N SER A 91 -19.25 2.67 -3.53
CA SER A 91 -20.60 2.15 -3.24
C SER A 91 -21.35 3.00 -2.21
N ARG A 92 -20.61 3.69 -1.33
CA ARG A 92 -21.15 4.60 -0.30
C ARG A 92 -21.28 6.04 -0.78
N GLY A 93 -21.06 6.31 -2.08
CA GLY A 93 -21.25 7.61 -2.70
C GLY A 93 -20.09 8.59 -2.57
N VAL A 94 -18.92 8.14 -2.09
CA VAL A 94 -17.71 8.96 -2.05
C VAL A 94 -17.16 9.15 -3.46
N ARG A 95 -17.13 10.41 -3.94
CA ARG A 95 -16.58 10.74 -5.25
C ARG A 95 -15.07 10.84 -5.18
N LEU A 96 -14.40 9.80 -5.66
CA LEU A 96 -12.94 9.75 -5.76
C LEU A 96 -12.48 10.53 -6.99
N ALA A 97 -11.66 11.57 -6.79
CA ALA A 97 -11.10 12.35 -7.88
C ALA A 97 -10.07 11.52 -8.66
N GLY A 98 -10.48 11.00 -9.83
CA GLY A 98 -9.58 10.51 -10.86
C GLY A 98 -9.11 9.07 -10.69
N ARG A 99 -9.86 8.11 -11.26
CA ARG A 99 -9.25 6.89 -11.81
C ARG A 99 -8.27 7.32 -12.91
N ARG A 100 -7.01 7.58 -12.58
CA ARG A 100 -5.96 7.62 -13.60
C ARG A 100 -5.75 6.16 -14.01
N ARG A 101 -6.50 5.72 -15.02
CA ARG A 101 -6.29 4.41 -15.65
C ARG A 101 -4.85 4.39 -16.14
N ILE A 102 -3.98 3.70 -15.41
CA ILE A 102 -2.67 3.32 -15.92
C ILE A 102 -2.99 2.24 -16.97
N ARG A 103 -2.78 2.59 -18.22
CA ARG A 103 -3.08 1.77 -19.40
C ARG A 103 -1.77 1.24 -19.96
#